data_AF-A0A7S4IXX9-F1
#
_entry.id   AF-A0A7S4IXX9-F1
#
_cell.length_a   1.000
_cell.length_b   1.000
_cell.length_c   1.000
_cell.angle_alpha   90.00
_cell.angle_beta   90.00
_cell.angle_gamma   90.00
#
_symmetry.space_group_name_H-M   'P 1'
#
loop_
_entity.id
_entity.type
_entity.pdbx_description
1 polymer ?
#
loop_
_entity_poly.entity_id
_entity_poly.type
_entity_poly.pdbx_seq_one_letter_code
_entity_poly.pdbx_strand_id
1 'polypeptide(L)'
;VWIGLLTFLMVDFAGRAGCIIGVPEFLMGLVVLSVGTSVPDALSSILVARNGQGNMAVCNVLGSNVFNILLGLGLPWLIANLMYGKPYYTGNTSIVEPALILFAYLFALILILVLFKWQLSGAMGVVLLVLQAIYWGWNVGQEYGYVSFAKIGAFLGVVRLAT
;
A
#
# COMPACT_ATOMS: atom_id res chain seq x y z
N VAL A 1 -17.78 -0.29 -18.30
CA VAL A 1 -17.52 0.94 -19.09
C VAL A 1 -17.26 2.13 -18.17
N TRP A 2 -18.23 2.54 -17.33
CA TRP A 2 -18.08 3.70 -16.43
C TRP A 2 -16.88 3.63 -15.47
N ILE A 3 -16.68 2.48 -14.79
CA ILE A 3 -15.54 2.31 -13.86
C ILE A 3 -14.21 2.51 -14.60
N GLY A 4 -14.01 1.89 -15.76
CA GLY A 4 -12.78 2.04 -16.54
C GLY A 4 -12.50 3.47 -16.97
N LEU A 5 -13.53 4.20 -17.41
CA LEU A 5 -13.39 5.61 -17.79
C LEU A 5 -13.03 6.50 -16.59
N LEU A 6 -13.70 6.30 -15.45
CA LEU A 6 -13.42 7.06 -14.23
C LEU A 6 -12.04 6.74 -13.65
N THR A 7 -11.61 5.47 -13.67
CA THR A 7 -10.27 5.08 -13.21
C THR A 7 -9.19 5.69 -14.11
N PHE A 8 -9.39 5.69 -15.44
CA PHE A 8 -8.45 6.35 -16.36
C PHE A 8 -8.31 7.84 -16.05
N LEU A 9 -9.43 8.54 -15.92
CA LEU A 9 -9.41 9.97 -15.56
C LEU A 9 -8.76 10.20 -14.20
N MET A 10 -9.07 9.39 -13.20
CA MET A 10 -8.47 9.50 -11.85
C MET A 10 -6.94 9.39 -11.89
N VAL A 11 -6.40 8.42 -12.64
CA VAL A 11 -4.96 8.22 -12.76
C VAL A 11 -4.31 9.38 -13.53
N ASP A 12 -4.89 9.79 -14.66
CA ASP A 12 -4.35 10.91 -15.46
C ASP A 12 -4.37 12.23 -14.68
N PHE A 13 -5.46 12.54 -13.98
CA PHE A 13 -5.52 13.73 -13.12
C PHE A 13 -4.54 13.66 -11.95
N ALA A 14 -4.36 12.50 -11.31
CA ALA A 14 -3.38 12.34 -10.24
C ALA A 14 -1.94 12.58 -10.74
N GLY A 15 -1.59 12.05 -11.91
CA GLY A 15 -0.28 12.27 -12.52
C GLY A 15 -0.04 13.74 -12.89
N ARG A 16 -1.01 14.38 -13.53
CA ARG A 16 -0.95 15.82 -13.86
C ARG A 16 -0.85 16.71 -12.62
N ALA A 17 -1.66 16.42 -11.60
CA ALA A 17 -1.61 17.14 -10.34
C ALA A 17 -0.22 17.02 -9.71
N GLY A 18 0.36 15.81 -9.68
CA GLY A 18 1.72 15.55 -9.23
C GLY A 18 2.77 16.40 -9.94
N CYS A 19 2.67 16.48 -11.27
CA CYS A 19 3.56 17.31 -12.09
C CYS A 19 3.48 18.80 -11.73
N ILE A 20 2.27 19.33 -11.46
CA ILE A 20 2.06 20.73 -11.09
C ILE A 20 2.66 21.04 -9.71
N ILE A 21 2.50 20.13 -8.74
CA ILE A 21 2.99 20.31 -7.36
C ILE A 21 4.44 19.86 -7.16
N GLY A 22 5.10 19.35 -8.20
CA GLY A 22 6.48 18.84 -8.13
C GLY A 22 6.64 17.53 -7.37
N VAL A 23 5.55 16.76 -7.20
CA VAL A 23 5.57 15.45 -6.53
C VAL A 23 5.69 14.34 -7.57
N PRO A 24 6.64 13.41 -7.42
CA PRO A 24 6.80 12.26 -8.31
C PRO A 24 5.53 11.44 -8.47
N GLU A 25 5.28 10.96 -9.69
CA GLU A 25 4.09 10.17 -10.03
C GLU A 25 3.98 8.89 -9.19
N PHE A 26 5.12 8.30 -8.82
CA PHE A 26 5.18 7.18 -7.87
C PHE A 26 4.54 7.51 -6.52
N LEU A 27 4.86 8.67 -5.92
CA LEU A 27 4.26 9.09 -4.65
C LEU A 27 2.78 9.44 -4.80
N MET A 28 2.37 10.02 -5.93
CA MET A 28 0.94 10.24 -6.23
C MET A 28 0.19 8.91 -6.31
N GLY A 29 0.78 7.89 -6.92
CA GLY A 29 0.27 6.51 -6.90
C GLY A 29 0.19 5.92 -5.49
N LEU A 30 1.29 6.01 -4.76
CA LEU A 30 1.43 5.43 -3.42
C LEU A 30 0.47 6.05 -2.41
N VAL A 31 0.24 7.37 -2.45
CA VAL A 31 -0.55 8.08 -1.44
C VAL A 31 -1.94 8.41 -1.95
N VAL A 32 -2.07 9.12 -3.07
CA VAL A 32 -3.36 9.67 -3.51
C VAL A 32 -4.24 8.56 -4.10
N LEU A 33 -3.68 7.76 -5.01
CA LEU A 33 -4.45 6.69 -5.66
C LEU A 33 -4.79 5.57 -4.66
N SER A 34 -3.85 5.17 -3.80
CA SER A 34 -4.09 4.11 -2.80
C SER A 34 -5.15 4.49 -1.76
N VAL A 35 -5.14 5.74 -1.29
CA VAL A 35 -6.17 6.26 -0.38
C VAL A 35 -7.50 6.32 -1.10
N GLY A 36 -7.52 6.86 -2.32
CA GLY A 36 -8.74 6.98 -3.13
C GLY A 36 -9.46 5.64 -3.31
N THR A 37 -8.73 4.56 -3.54
CA THR A 37 -9.31 3.21 -3.65
C THR A 37 -9.73 2.62 -2.32
N SER A 38 -9.08 3.00 -1.21
CA SER A 38 -9.35 2.42 0.12
C SER A 38 -10.47 3.13 0.89
N VAL A 39 -10.81 4.38 0.53
CA VAL A 39 -11.89 5.14 1.20
C VAL A 39 -13.25 4.43 1.12
N PRO A 40 -13.71 3.92 -0.04
CA PRO A 40 -14.97 3.19 -0.12
C PRO A 40 -14.98 1.95 0.78
N ASP A 41 -13.89 1.20 0.83
CA ASP A 41 -13.75 0.00 1.66
C ASP A 41 -13.77 0.34 3.16
N ALA A 42 -13.13 1.46 3.54
CA ALA A 42 -13.18 1.97 4.90
C ALA A 42 -14.61 2.38 5.29
N LEU A 43 -15.33 3.09 4.43
CA LEU A 43 -16.73 3.47 4.67
C LEU A 43 -17.63 2.24 4.82
N SER A 44 -17.48 1.25 3.94
CA SER A 44 -18.19 -0.03 4.04
C SER A 44 -17.91 -0.73 5.38
N SER A 45 -16.64 -0.81 5.77
CA SER A 45 -16.22 -1.43 7.02
C SER A 45 -16.78 -0.69 8.25
N ILE A 46 -16.83 0.65 8.21
CA ILE A 46 -17.42 1.47 9.28
C ILE A 46 -18.92 1.23 9.40
N LEU A 47 -19.64 1.19 8.28
CA LEU A 47 -21.10 0.94 8.26
C LEU A 47 -21.43 -0.42 8.86
N VAL A 48 -20.71 -1.47 8.46
CA VAL A 48 -20.90 -2.83 8.96
C VAL A 48 -20.48 -2.96 10.43
N ALA A 49 -19.38 -2.34 10.84
CA ALA A 49 -18.95 -2.31 12.24
C ALA A 49 -19.96 -1.61 13.15
N ARG A 50 -20.59 -0.51 12.69
CA ARG A 50 -21.66 0.19 13.43
C ARG A 50 -22.90 -0.68 13.64
N ASN A 51 -23.16 -1.64 12.75
CA ASN A 51 -24.23 -2.62 12.90
C ASN A 51 -23.86 -3.80 13.83
N GLY A 52 -22.76 -3.70 14.58
CA GLY A 52 -22.28 -4.75 15.47
C GLY A 52 -21.57 -5.91 14.77
N GLN A 53 -21.34 -5.82 13.46
CA GLN A 53 -20.74 -6.88 12.64
C GLN A 53 -19.23 -6.67 12.46
N GLY A 54 -18.50 -6.49 13.56
CA GLY A 54 -17.05 -6.21 13.54
C GLY A 54 -16.22 -7.27 12.79
N ASN A 55 -16.59 -8.54 12.89
CA ASN A 55 -15.92 -9.62 12.15
C ASN A 55 -16.04 -9.44 10.63
N MET A 56 -17.20 -9.00 10.15
CA MET A 56 -17.42 -8.75 8.73
C MET A 56 -16.63 -7.53 8.26
N ALA A 57 -16.51 -6.50 9.09
CA ALA A 57 -15.64 -5.35 8.80
C ALA A 57 -14.16 -5.76 8.66
N VAL A 58 -13.67 -6.65 9.53
CA VAL A 58 -12.29 -7.18 9.42
C VAL A 58 -12.12 -8.04 8.16
N CYS A 59 -13.07 -8.93 7.86
CA CYS A 59 -13.04 -9.74 6.64
C CYS A 59 -13.07 -8.88 5.37
N ASN A 60 -13.80 -7.76 5.36
CA ASN A 60 -13.84 -6.86 4.22
C ASN A 60 -12.46 -6.25 3.94
N VAL A 61 -11.77 -5.76 4.98
CA VAL A 61 -10.43 -5.17 4.84
C VAL A 61 -9.39 -6.22 4.42
N LEU A 62 -9.40 -7.39 5.05
CA LEU A 62 -8.44 -8.45 4.72
C LEU A 62 -8.68 -9.01 3.31
N GLY A 63 -9.94 -9.30 2.98
CA GLY A 63 -10.32 -9.85 1.68
C GLY A 63 -10.01 -8.90 0.52
N SER A 64 -10.31 -7.61 0.67
CA SER A 64 -10.06 -6.61 -0.38
C SER A 64 -8.57 -6.42 -0.64
N ASN A 65 -7.72 -6.42 0.39
CA ASN A 65 -6.26 -6.35 0.21
C ASN A 65 -5.70 -7.60 -0.47
N VAL A 66 -6.16 -8.79 -0.09
CA VAL A 66 -5.75 -10.05 -0.75
C VAL A 66 -6.17 -10.05 -2.21
N PHE A 67 -7.39 -9.60 -2.52
CA PHE A 67 -7.88 -9.47 -3.89
C PHE A 67 -7.03 -8.48 -4.70
N ASN A 68 -6.71 -7.30 -4.15
CA ASN A 68 -5.90 -6.29 -4.81
C ASN A 68 -4.48 -6.80 -5.12
N ILE A 69 -3.87 -7.56 -4.22
CA ILE A 69 -2.54 -8.15 -4.45
C ILE A 69 -2.61 -9.26 -5.51
N LEU A 70 -3.55 -10.20 -5.38
CA LEU A 70 -3.57 -11.37 -6.26
C LEU A 70 -4.09 -11.03 -7.67
N LEU A 71 -5.26 -10.38 -7.77
CA LEU A 71 -5.84 -10.04 -9.05
C LEU A 71 -5.34 -8.70 -9.58
N GLY A 72 -5.21 -7.69 -8.71
CA GLY A 72 -4.79 -6.35 -9.13
C GLY A 72 -3.35 -6.31 -9.67
N LEU A 73 -2.43 -7.14 -9.15
CA LEU A 73 -1.09 -7.28 -9.73
C LEU A 73 -1.02 -8.40 -10.78
N GLY A 74 -1.64 -9.56 -10.51
CA GLY A 74 -1.50 -10.74 -11.37
C GLY A 74 -2.17 -10.58 -12.74
N LEU A 75 -3.36 -9.99 -12.79
CA LEU A 75 -4.15 -9.91 -14.03
C LEU A 75 -3.54 -8.95 -15.06
N PRO A 76 -3.15 -7.70 -14.71
CA PRO A 76 -2.52 -6.80 -15.67
C PRO A 76 -1.20 -7.36 -16.21
N TRP A 77 -0.42 -8.02 -15.36
CA TRP A 77 0.84 -8.63 -15.77
C TRP A 77 0.65 -9.83 -16.71
N LEU A 78 -0.36 -10.67 -16.45
CA LEU A 78 -0.76 -11.74 -17.36
C LEU A 78 -1.17 -11.19 -18.73
N ILE A 79 -2.02 -10.16 -18.76
CA ILE A 79 -2.47 -9.52 -20.01
C ILE A 79 -1.29 -8.89 -20.76
N ALA A 80 -0.39 -8.19 -20.06
CA ALA A 80 0.80 -7.60 -20.67
C ALA A 80 1.72 -8.65 -21.30
N ASN A 81 1.98 -9.76 -20.61
CA ASN A 81 2.79 -10.85 -21.17
C ASN A 81 2.13 -11.49 -22.40
N LEU A 82 0.81 -11.69 -22.38
CA LEU A 82 0.07 -12.25 -23.51
C LEU A 82 0.09 -11.31 -24.73
N MET A 83 0.05 -9.99 -24.52
CA MET A 83 0.07 -9.01 -25.62
C MET A 83 1.47 -8.74 -26.19
N TYR A 84 2.48 -8.62 -25.33
CA TYR A 84 3.82 -8.17 -25.72
C TYR A 84 4.85 -9.30 -25.82
N GLY A 85 4.52 -10.50 -25.33
CA GLY A 85 5.35 -11.71 -25.48
C GLY A 85 6.73 -11.66 -24.81
N LYS A 86 6.96 -10.69 -23.91
CA LYS A 86 8.25 -10.48 -23.24
C LYS A 86 8.04 -10.28 -21.73
N PRO A 87 8.78 -11.00 -20.87
CA PRO A 87 8.73 -10.76 -19.44
C PRO A 87 9.27 -9.36 -19.11
N TYR A 88 8.55 -8.64 -18.25
CA TYR A 88 9.02 -7.37 -17.71
C TYR A 88 9.96 -7.62 -16.53
N TYR A 89 11.24 -7.28 -16.67
CA TYR A 89 12.22 -7.37 -15.60
C TYR A 89 12.10 -6.15 -14.68
N THR A 90 11.54 -6.37 -13.51
CA THR A 90 11.71 -5.47 -12.36
C THR A 90 13.15 -5.60 -11.87
N GLY A 91 13.90 -4.50 -11.72
CA GLY A 91 15.28 -4.54 -11.23
C GLY A 91 15.41 -5.32 -9.91
N ASN A 92 16.47 -6.13 -9.78
CA ASN A 92 16.64 -7.12 -8.69
C ASN A 92 16.62 -6.54 -7.26
N THR A 93 16.91 -5.24 -7.09
CA THR A 93 16.89 -4.57 -5.79
C THR A 93 15.51 -4.01 -5.43
N SER A 94 14.56 -3.95 -6.37
CA SER A 94 13.31 -3.18 -6.20
C SER A 94 12.14 -3.97 -5.61
N ILE A 95 12.12 -5.31 -5.67
CA ILE A 95 10.99 -6.10 -5.12
C ILE A 95 11.19 -6.45 -3.65
N VAL A 96 12.44 -6.62 -3.22
CA VAL A 96 12.75 -7.08 -1.85
C VAL A 96 12.30 -6.04 -0.81
N GLU A 97 12.51 -4.75 -1.07
CA GLU A 97 12.13 -3.69 -0.12
C GLU A 97 10.60 -3.61 0.09
N PRO A 98 9.74 -3.51 -0.95
CA PRO A 98 8.29 -3.54 -0.77
C PRO A 98 7.78 -4.84 -0.14
N ALA A 99 8.37 -5.99 -0.49
CA ALA A 99 7.98 -7.28 0.09
C ALA A 99 8.27 -7.34 1.59
N LEU A 100 9.47 -6.92 2.01
CA LEU A 100 9.84 -6.87 3.44
C LEU A 100 8.94 -5.93 4.23
N ILE A 101 8.63 -4.75 3.67
CA ILE A 101 7.72 -3.78 4.28
C ILE A 101 6.33 -4.39 4.45
N LEU A 102 5.81 -5.08 3.42
CA LEU A 102 4.50 -5.73 3.48
C LEU A 102 4.45 -6.77 4.60
N PHE A 103 5.46 -7.64 4.70
CA PHE A 103 5.55 -8.62 5.77
C PHE A 103 5.65 -7.98 7.16
N ALA A 104 6.46 -6.92 7.30
CA ALA A 104 6.56 -6.18 8.55
C ALA A 104 5.22 -5.55 8.96
N TYR A 105 4.46 -5.01 8.00
CA TYR A 105 3.12 -4.45 8.22
C TYR A 105 2.11 -5.51 8.68
N LEU A 106 2.10 -6.66 8.01
CA LEU A 106 1.23 -7.78 8.40
C LEU A 106 1.57 -8.29 9.80
N PHE A 107 2.87 -8.41 10.11
CA PHE A 107 3.33 -8.81 11.43
C PHE A 107 2.90 -7.79 12.51
N ALA A 108 3.11 -6.49 12.26
CA ALA A 108 2.70 -5.43 13.17
C ALA A 108 1.18 -5.43 13.41
N LEU A 109 0.37 -5.64 12.36
CA LEU A 109 -1.08 -5.74 12.47
C LEU A 109 -1.49 -6.89 13.41
N ILE A 110 -0.92 -8.08 13.21
CA ILE A 110 -1.20 -9.26 14.05
C ILE A 110 -0.76 -9.02 15.49
N LEU A 111 0.44 -8.45 15.69
CA LEU A 111 0.96 -8.14 17.01
C LEU A 111 0.03 -7.17 17.76
N ILE A 112 -0.43 -6.11 17.11
CA ILE A 112 -1.37 -5.15 17.69
C ILE A 112 -2.70 -5.84 18.03
N LEU A 113 -3.24 -6.67 17.14
CA LEU A 113 -4.47 -7.42 17.42
C LEU A 113 -4.33 -8.31 18.66
N VAL A 114 -3.20 -9.01 18.80
CA VAL A 114 -2.93 -9.87 19.96
C VAL A 114 -2.79 -9.03 21.24
N LEU A 115 -2.07 -7.91 21.21
CA LEU A 115 -1.89 -7.01 22.35
C LEU A 115 -3.23 -6.42 22.84
N PHE A 116 -4.12 -6.10 21.91
CA PHE A 116 -5.48 -5.62 22.20
C PHE A 116 -6.50 -6.75 22.41
N LYS A 117 -6.05 -8.00 22.61
CA LYS A 117 -6.89 -9.18 22.89
C LYS A 117 -8.01 -9.38 21.87
N TRP A 118 -7.72 -9.15 20.59
CA TRP A 118 -8.68 -9.24 19.48
C TRP A 118 -9.85 -8.25 19.56
N GLN A 119 -9.74 -7.20 20.37
CA GLN A 119 -10.76 -6.16 20.48
C GLN A 119 -10.38 -4.95 19.63
N LEU A 120 -11.19 -4.64 18.61
CA LEU A 120 -11.07 -3.39 17.87
C LEU A 120 -11.52 -2.22 18.75
N SER A 121 -10.56 -1.63 19.46
CA SER A 121 -10.77 -0.40 20.24
C SER A 121 -10.42 0.85 19.44
N GLY A 122 -10.97 2.01 19.82
CA GLY A 122 -10.60 3.28 19.19
C GLY A 122 -9.10 3.59 19.29
N ALA A 123 -8.47 3.20 20.41
CA ALA A 123 -7.02 3.34 20.60
C ALA A 123 -6.22 2.51 19.59
N MET A 124 -6.65 1.28 19.30
CA MET A 124 -6.06 0.44 18.26
C MET A 124 -6.15 1.14 16.89
N GLY A 125 -7.30 1.72 16.56
CA GLY A 125 -7.49 2.48 15.32
C GLY A 125 -6.51 3.64 15.18
N VAL A 126 -6.30 4.43 16.25
CA VAL A 126 -5.32 5.52 16.25
C VAL A 126 -3.90 5.00 16.02
N VAL A 127 -3.51 3.91 16.70
CA VAL A 127 -2.18 3.30 16.51
C VAL A 127 -1.95 2.88 15.05
N LEU A 128 -2.94 2.25 14.42
CA LEU A 128 -2.85 1.84 13.00
C LEU A 128 -2.75 3.04 12.06
N LEU A 129 -3.50 4.11 12.29
CA LEU A 129 -3.43 5.35 11.49
C LEU A 129 -2.09 6.06 11.64
N VAL A 130 -1.52 6.09 12.85
CA VAL A 130 -0.19 6.64 13.10
C VAL A 130 0.87 5.82 12.36
N LEU A 131 0.80 4.49 12.41
CA LEU A 131 1.71 3.63 11.63
C LEU A 131 1.61 3.92 10.12
N GLN A 132 0.39 4.06 9.60
CA GLN A 132 0.18 4.42 8.19
C GLN A 132 0.82 5.76 7.82
N ALA A 133 0.65 6.78 8.67
CA ALA A 133 1.26 8.09 8.46
C ALA A 133 2.79 8.02 8.50
N ILE A 134 3.38 7.24 9.41
CA ILE A 134 4.83 7.00 9.48
C ILE A 134 5.31 6.35 8.18
N TYR A 135 4.58 5.37 7.64
CA TYR A 135 4.96 4.70 6.39
C TYR A 135 4.91 5.63 5.18
N TRP A 136 3.89 6.47 5.04
CA TRP A 136 3.88 7.48 3.98
C TRP A 136 5.02 8.48 4.16
N GLY A 137 5.24 8.99 5.37
CA GLY A 137 6.36 9.88 5.67
C GLY A 137 7.72 9.25 5.34
N TRP A 138 7.87 7.96 5.63
CA TRP A 138 9.06 7.19 5.26
C TRP A 138 9.27 7.14 3.74
N ASN A 139 8.25 6.78 2.96
CA ASN A 139 8.37 6.70 1.50
C ASN A 139 8.61 8.07 0.86
N VAL A 140 7.94 9.11 1.34
CA VAL A 140 8.18 10.48 0.92
C VAL A 140 9.63 10.88 1.24
N GLY A 141 10.10 10.59 2.45
CA GLY A 141 11.48 10.85 2.86
C GLY A 141 12.51 10.09 2.03
N GLN A 142 12.19 8.87 1.58
CA GLN A 142 13.05 8.11 0.66
C GLN A 142 13.14 8.74 -0.72
N GLU A 143 12.00 9.14 -1.28
CA GLU A 143 11.94 9.75 -2.61
C GLU A 143 12.72 11.08 -2.67
N TYR A 144 12.63 11.91 -1.62
CA TYR A 144 13.38 13.17 -1.53
C TYR A 144 14.81 13.02 -0.97
N GLY A 145 15.27 11.80 -0.70
CA GLY A 145 16.65 11.52 -0.26
C GLY A 145 16.98 11.80 1.21
N TYR A 146 15.98 12.13 2.03
CA TYR A 146 16.13 12.32 3.48
C TYR A 146 16.37 11.00 4.22
N VAL A 147 15.80 9.92 3.70
CA VAL A 147 15.80 8.58 4.30
C VAL A 147 16.30 7.59 3.25
N SER A 148 17.09 6.58 3.62
CA SER A 148 17.53 5.57 2.65
C SER A 148 17.62 4.20 3.29
N PHE A 149 17.01 3.21 2.64
CA PHE A 149 17.11 1.80 3.03
C PHE A 149 18.57 1.32 3.11
N ALA A 150 19.44 1.79 2.21
CA ALA A 150 20.87 1.47 2.19
C ALA A 150 21.61 1.96 3.46
N LYS A 151 21.22 3.12 4.02
CA LYS A 151 21.83 3.65 5.25
C LYS A 151 21.46 2.81 6.47
N ILE A 152 20.23 2.30 6.54
CA ILE A 152 19.77 1.41 7.63
C ILE A 152 20.28 -0.02 7.44
N GLY A 153 20.30 -0.54 6.21
CA GLY A 153 20.87 -1.84 5.88
C GLY A 153 22.37 -1.92 6.20
N ALA A 154 23.09 -0.81 6.00
CA ALA A 154 24.48 -0.65 6.44
C ALA A 154 24.62 -0.54 7.98
N PHE A 155 23.68 0.12 8.67
CA PHE A 155 23.67 0.23 10.13
C PHE A 155 23.33 -1.07 10.85
N LEU A 156 22.39 -1.86 10.31
CA LEU A 156 21.99 -3.16 10.85
C LEU A 156 22.90 -4.32 10.40
N GLY A 157 23.84 -4.07 9.48
CA GLY A 157 24.73 -5.09 8.93
C GLY A 157 24.04 -6.16 8.07
N VAL A 158 22.74 -5.99 7.77
CA VAL A 158 21.90 -6.97 7.08
C VAL A 158 21.99 -6.84 5.55
N VAL A 159 22.37 -5.67 5.01
CA VAL A 159 22.43 -5.45 3.56
C VAL A 159 23.72 -4.75 3.16
N ARG A 160 24.74 -5.54 2.80
CA ARG A 160 25.77 -5.14 1.82
C ARG A 160 25.24 -5.52 0.44
N LEU A 161 24.53 -4.61 -0.21
CA LEU A 161 24.35 -4.70 -1.66
C LEU A 161 25.14 -3.55 -2.30
N ALA A 162 26.02 -3.98 -3.18
CA ALA A 162 27.06 -3.22 -3.82
C ALA A 162 26.51 -2.09 -4.69
N THR A 163 27.38 -1.10 -4.88
CA THR A 163 27.46 -0.15 -6.02
C THR A 163 26.73 -0.59 -7.28
#